data_AF-A0A7R8YR21-F1
#
_entry.id   AF-A0A7R8YR21-F1
#
_cell.length_a   1.000
_cell.length_b   1.000
_cell.length_c   1.000
_cell.angle_alpha   90.00
_cell.angle_beta   90.00
_cell.angle_gamma   90.00
#
_symmetry.space_group_name_H-M   'P 1'
#
loop_
_entity.id
_entity.type
_entity.pdbx_description
1 polymer ?
#
loop_
_entity_poly.entity_id
_entity_poly.type
_entity_poly.pdbx_seq_one_letter_code
_entity_poly.pdbx_strand_id
1 'polypeptide(L)'
;MKIKGCGTFVLTFICIWNFASSSVCTKWGHMCKDDRTLIHCAKHNNRWMESVYQQCDANFKCNKVTNSCVPNYAVGVRFDCESDGLFPDPYQCGTYYVCYWDGGALHKIFAHCPNGQWFSPVSSRCSVEEFKPNPCPRNFNCEYPGQVSVWPRNRNIYYICAMNNDHSLYPKLFRCSDEMIFNGAECVKPRCEC
;
A
#
# COMPACT_ATOMS: atom_id res chain seq x y z
N MET A 1 -27.65 -9.02 45.33
CA MET A 1 -27.18 -8.78 46.72
C MET A 1 -26.48 -10.03 47.23
N LYS A 2 -25.15 -10.07 47.15
CA LYS A 2 -24.28 -10.97 47.93
C LYS A 2 -22.91 -10.31 47.99
N ILE A 3 -22.50 -9.98 49.21
CA ILE A 3 -21.31 -9.22 49.58
C ILE A 3 -20.19 -10.22 49.84
N LYS A 4 -19.02 -10.02 49.22
CA LYS A 4 -17.69 -10.51 49.65
C LYS A 4 -16.72 -9.43 49.15
N GLY A 5 -16.24 -8.49 49.96
CA GLY A 5 -15.34 -8.71 51.09
C GLY A 5 -13.93 -8.28 50.63
N CYS A 6 -13.69 -6.97 50.55
CA CYS A 6 -12.39 -6.41 50.17
C CYS A 6 -11.57 -6.20 51.46
N GLY A 7 -10.66 -7.13 51.74
CA GLY A 7 -9.66 -7.00 52.80
C GLY A 7 -8.47 -6.18 52.29
N THR A 8 -8.19 -5.08 52.99
CA THR A 8 -7.09 -4.15 52.75
C THR A 8 -5.76 -4.78 53.18
N PHE A 9 -4.76 -4.94 52.30
CA PHE A 9 -3.33 -4.94 52.69
C PHE A 9 -2.42 -4.72 51.45
N VAL A 10 -1.75 -3.55 51.45
CA VAL A 10 -0.41 -3.23 50.89
C VAL A 10 -0.20 -3.18 49.36
N LEU A 11 0.03 -1.94 48.91
CA LEU A 11 0.83 -1.44 47.77
C LEU A 11 1.63 -2.48 46.96
N THR A 12 1.10 -2.87 45.80
CA THR A 12 1.83 -2.97 44.53
C THR A 12 0.82 -3.13 43.41
N PHE A 13 0.50 -2.04 42.70
CA PHE A 13 -0.24 -2.10 41.45
C PHE A 13 0.67 -2.70 40.37
N ILE A 14 0.86 -4.02 40.40
CA ILE A 14 1.20 -4.76 39.20
C ILE A 14 -0.15 -5.16 38.61
N CYS A 15 -0.70 -4.29 37.76
CA CYS A 15 -1.68 -4.74 36.79
C CYS A 15 -0.97 -5.77 35.89
N ILE A 16 -1.05 -7.05 36.27
CA ILE A 16 -0.82 -8.15 35.35
C ILE A 16 -2.03 -8.12 34.41
N TRP A 17 -1.97 -7.22 33.42
CA TRP A 17 -2.81 -7.34 32.25
C TRP A 17 -2.47 -8.69 31.63
N ASN A 18 -3.32 -9.69 31.87
CA ASN A 18 -3.39 -10.86 31.03
C ASN A 18 -3.86 -10.37 29.65
N PHE A 19 -2.93 -9.81 28.86
CA PHE A 19 -3.12 -9.67 27.43
C PHE A 19 -3.06 -11.09 26.86
N ALA A 20 -4.23 -11.74 26.80
CA ALA A 20 -4.43 -12.81 25.86
C ALA A 20 -4.23 -12.20 24.46
N SER A 21 -3.01 -12.25 23.95
CA SER A 21 -2.66 -11.69 22.66
C SER A 21 -3.33 -12.56 21.60
N SER A 22 -4.54 -12.19 21.19
CA SER A 22 -5.21 -12.79 20.03
C SER A 22 -4.29 -12.62 18.83
N SER A 23 -3.89 -13.72 18.18
CA SER A 23 -2.98 -13.61 17.04
C SER A 23 -3.64 -12.84 15.90
N VAL A 24 -2.93 -11.85 15.36
CA VAL A 24 -3.42 -11.05 14.22
C VAL A 24 -3.32 -11.83 12.92
N CYS A 25 -2.45 -12.85 12.88
CA CYS A 25 -2.24 -13.70 11.72
C CYS A 25 -3.48 -14.52 11.34
N THR A 26 -4.04 -14.24 10.16
CA THR A 26 -5.14 -15.01 9.56
C THR A 26 -4.71 -15.78 8.31
N LYS A 27 -3.60 -15.39 7.70
CA LYS A 27 -3.00 -16.01 6.52
C LYS A 27 -1.47 -15.86 6.54
N TRP A 28 -0.79 -16.63 5.68
CA TRP A 28 0.65 -16.46 5.44
C TRP A 28 0.96 -15.10 4.82
N GLY A 29 2.09 -14.49 5.20
CA GLY A 29 2.57 -13.23 4.64
C GLY A 29 2.62 -12.08 5.65
N HIS A 30 2.65 -10.84 5.18
CA HIS A 30 2.75 -9.67 6.06
C HIS A 30 1.37 -9.18 6.51
N MET A 31 1.28 -8.73 7.76
CA MET A 31 0.06 -8.19 8.37
C MET A 31 0.39 -7.05 9.35
N CYS A 32 -0.48 -6.07 9.46
CA CYS A 32 -0.33 -5.00 10.46
C CYS A 32 -0.79 -5.49 11.83
N LYS A 33 0.13 -5.59 12.80
CA LYS A 33 -0.19 -5.88 14.20
C LYS A 33 -0.86 -4.69 14.88
N ASP A 34 -0.31 -3.50 14.63
CA ASP A 34 -0.82 -2.21 15.05
C ASP A 34 -0.45 -1.14 14.01
N ASP A 35 -0.73 0.13 14.29
CA ASP A 35 -0.49 1.24 13.35
C ASP A 35 1.00 1.48 13.05
N ARG A 36 1.94 0.88 13.79
CA ARG A 36 3.39 1.05 13.59
C ARG A 36 4.14 -0.25 13.37
N THR A 37 3.52 -1.40 13.58
CA THR A 37 4.21 -2.69 13.55
C THR A 37 3.67 -3.57 12.42
N LEU A 38 4.54 -3.82 11.43
CA LEU A 38 4.30 -4.82 10.39
C LEU A 38 4.94 -6.15 10.81
N ILE A 39 4.14 -7.21 10.86
CA ILE A 39 4.58 -8.56 11.23
C ILE A 39 4.56 -9.50 10.02
N HIS A 40 5.44 -10.49 10.01
CA HIS A 40 5.37 -11.64 9.13
C HIS A 40 4.70 -12.81 9.86
N CYS A 41 3.65 -13.32 9.23
CA CYS A 41 2.82 -14.43 9.66
C CYS A 41 3.24 -15.71 8.95
N ALA A 42 3.65 -16.70 9.75
CA ALA A 42 3.99 -18.03 9.29
C ALA A 42 3.21 -19.09 10.09
N LYS A 43 2.83 -20.21 9.46
CA LYS A 43 2.11 -21.30 10.14
C LYS A 43 3.05 -22.50 10.32
N HIS A 44 3.36 -22.83 11.56
CA HIS A 44 4.20 -23.99 11.90
C HIS A 44 3.46 -24.91 12.87
N ASN A 45 3.36 -26.21 12.55
CA ASN A 45 2.62 -27.20 13.36
C ASN A 45 1.20 -26.74 13.74
N ASN A 46 0.45 -26.23 12.77
CA ASN A 46 -0.89 -25.66 12.96
C ASN A 46 -1.00 -24.43 13.89
N ARG A 47 0.12 -23.88 14.36
CA ARG A 47 0.15 -22.64 15.15
C ARG A 47 0.64 -21.48 14.28
N TRP A 48 -0.01 -20.33 14.42
CA TRP A 48 0.49 -19.09 13.83
C TRP A 48 1.68 -18.58 14.65
N MET A 49 2.74 -18.21 13.96
CA MET A 49 3.90 -17.53 14.50
C MET A 49 3.91 -16.12 13.95
N GLU A 50 4.10 -15.15 14.85
CA GLU A 50 4.24 -13.74 14.53
C GLU A 50 5.71 -13.36 14.71
N SER A 51 6.32 -12.81 13.68
CA SER A 51 7.65 -12.20 13.77
C SER A 51 7.57 -10.74 13.33
N VAL A 52 8.21 -9.82 14.06
CA VAL A 52 8.25 -8.42 13.63
C VAL A 52 9.08 -8.35 12.36
N TYR A 53 8.45 -7.91 11.27
CA TYR A 53 9.12 -7.73 9.99
C TYR A 53 9.72 -6.33 9.89
N GLN A 54 8.92 -5.30 10.20
CA GLN A 54 9.35 -3.91 10.18
C GLN A 54 8.57 -3.07 11.20
N GLN A 55 9.24 -2.08 11.81
CA GLN A 55 8.57 -0.95 12.46
C GLN A 55 8.50 0.24 11.50
N CYS A 56 7.32 0.83 11.37
CA CYS A 56 7.12 2.03 10.56
C CYS A 56 7.69 3.25 11.29
N ASP A 57 8.40 4.11 10.55
CA ASP A 57 8.95 5.36 11.06
C ASP A 57 7.86 6.37 11.47
N ALA A 58 8.22 7.47 12.12
CA ALA A 58 7.26 8.44 12.68
C ALA A 58 6.26 9.04 11.66
N ASN A 59 6.66 9.18 10.39
CA ASN A 59 5.83 9.70 9.30
C ASN A 59 5.06 8.60 8.54
N PHE A 60 5.17 7.36 8.99
CA PHE A 60 4.62 6.18 8.36
C PHE A 60 3.71 5.43 9.33
N LYS A 61 2.72 4.78 8.75
CA LYS A 61 1.74 3.96 9.45
C LYS A 61 1.49 2.68 8.67
N CYS A 62 1.20 1.61 9.38
CA CYS A 62 0.89 0.33 8.76
C CYS A 62 -0.51 0.37 8.15
N ASN A 63 -0.59 0.29 6.83
CA ASN A 63 -1.86 0.24 6.12
C ASN A 63 -2.40 -1.20 6.12
N LYS A 64 -3.50 -1.42 6.84
CA LYS A 64 -4.15 -2.73 6.99
C LYS A 64 -4.72 -3.31 5.68
N VAL A 65 -4.93 -2.47 4.65
CA VAL A 65 -5.41 -2.89 3.33
C VAL A 65 -4.30 -3.56 2.54
N THR A 66 -3.12 -2.93 2.49
CA THR A 66 -1.96 -3.42 1.73
C THR A 66 -1.00 -4.25 2.56
N ASN A 67 -1.13 -4.23 3.89
CA ASN A 67 -0.21 -4.84 4.85
C ASN A 67 1.23 -4.39 4.66
N SER A 68 1.45 -3.09 4.68
CA SER A 68 2.77 -2.46 4.50
C SER A 68 2.81 -1.07 5.13
N CYS A 69 4.02 -0.60 5.47
CA CYS A 69 4.23 0.76 5.97
C CYS A 69 4.07 1.76 4.82
N VAL A 70 3.15 2.72 4.97
CA VAL A 70 2.91 3.80 4.01
C VAL A 70 2.97 5.15 4.71
N PRO A 71 3.21 6.26 4.00
CA PRO A 71 3.14 7.58 4.61
C PRO A 71 1.79 7.80 5.31
N ASN A 72 1.76 8.59 6.39
CA ASN A 72 0.55 8.79 7.20
C ASN A 72 -0.69 9.21 6.39
N TYR A 73 -0.50 10.05 5.37
CA TYR A 73 -1.56 10.54 4.48
C TYR A 73 -2.04 9.50 3.44
N ALA A 74 -1.32 8.38 3.30
CA ALA A 74 -1.66 7.27 2.42
C ALA A 74 -2.36 6.12 3.16
N VAL A 75 -2.56 6.25 4.49
CA VAL A 75 -3.23 5.25 5.30
C VAL A 75 -4.72 5.25 4.99
N GLY A 76 -5.25 4.10 4.58
CA GLY A 76 -6.66 3.99 4.18
C GLY A 76 -6.94 4.44 2.75
N VAL A 77 -5.93 4.99 2.05
CA VAL A 77 -6.04 5.23 0.60
C VAL A 77 -6.11 3.88 -0.10
N ARG A 78 -7.17 3.72 -0.89
CA ARG A 78 -7.41 2.52 -1.69
C ARG A 78 -7.11 2.86 -3.14
N PHE A 79 -6.19 2.11 -3.73
CA PHE A 79 -6.00 2.14 -5.17
C PHE A 79 -7.20 1.47 -5.83
N ASP A 80 -7.96 2.17 -6.66
CA ASP A 80 -9.03 1.58 -7.47
C ASP A 80 -8.66 1.70 -8.95
N CYS A 81 -8.98 0.65 -9.71
CA CYS A 81 -8.70 0.64 -11.14
C CYS A 81 -9.65 1.60 -11.85
N GLU A 82 -9.09 2.42 -12.73
CA GLU A 82 -9.87 3.32 -13.59
C GLU A 82 -9.80 2.88 -15.06
N SER A 83 -8.83 2.02 -15.40
CA SER A 83 -8.64 1.42 -16.73
C SER A 83 -7.91 0.07 -16.61
N ASP A 84 -7.94 -0.73 -17.67
CA ASP A 84 -7.20 -1.98 -17.77
C ASP A 84 -5.69 -1.77 -17.82
N GLY A 85 -4.93 -2.67 -17.21
CA GLY A 85 -3.48 -2.70 -17.31
C GLY A 85 -2.74 -2.90 -15.99
N LEU A 86 -1.42 -2.74 -16.05
CA LEU A 86 -0.52 -2.84 -14.90
C LEU A 86 -0.19 -1.45 -14.37
N PHE A 87 -0.36 -1.25 -13.06
CA PHE A 87 -0.14 0.01 -12.38
C PHE A 87 0.82 -0.13 -11.20
N PRO A 88 1.82 0.74 -11.05
CA PRO A 88 2.64 0.79 -9.84
C PRO A 88 1.80 1.25 -8.65
N ASP A 89 2.08 0.73 -7.45
CA ASP A 89 1.56 1.36 -6.24
C ASP A 89 2.28 2.70 -6.00
N PRO A 90 1.56 3.81 -5.78
CA PRO A 90 2.14 5.14 -5.63
C PRO A 90 2.91 5.36 -4.32
N TYR A 91 2.77 4.46 -3.35
CA TYR A 91 3.35 4.52 -2.01
C TYR A 91 4.27 3.34 -1.72
N GLN A 92 4.17 2.25 -2.47
CA GLN A 92 4.90 1.00 -2.27
C GLN A 92 5.54 0.55 -3.57
N CYS A 93 6.78 0.96 -3.81
CA CYS A 93 7.47 0.69 -5.07
C CYS A 93 7.61 -0.82 -5.36
N GLY A 94 7.51 -1.71 -4.36
CA GLY A 94 7.61 -3.17 -4.49
C GLY A 94 6.27 -3.84 -4.78
N THR A 95 5.22 -3.02 -4.93
CA THR A 95 3.83 -3.43 -5.07
C THR A 95 3.29 -2.87 -6.38
N TYR A 96 2.44 -3.65 -7.02
CA TYR A 96 1.74 -3.23 -8.22
C TYR A 96 0.33 -3.85 -8.27
N TYR A 97 -0.50 -3.25 -9.10
CA TYR A 97 -1.88 -3.66 -9.32
C TYR A 97 -2.06 -4.14 -10.75
N VAL A 98 -2.73 -5.29 -10.91
CA VAL A 98 -3.23 -5.76 -12.19
C VAL A 98 -4.70 -5.42 -12.26
N CYS A 99 -5.05 -4.51 -13.15
CA CYS A 99 -6.41 -4.12 -13.45
C CYS A 99 -6.88 -4.86 -14.71
N TYR A 100 -8.05 -5.50 -14.64
CA TYR A 100 -8.62 -6.19 -15.79
C TYR A 100 -10.16 -6.14 -15.76
N TRP A 101 -10.75 -6.00 -16.93
CA TRP A 101 -12.19 -5.99 -17.18
C TRP A 101 -12.65 -7.42 -17.44
N ASP A 102 -13.66 -7.88 -16.69
CA ASP A 102 -14.22 -9.23 -16.85
C ASP A 102 -15.41 -9.30 -17.82
N GLY A 103 -15.81 -8.18 -18.42
CA GLY A 103 -17.01 -8.06 -19.24
C GLY A 103 -18.16 -7.30 -18.57
N GLY A 104 -18.15 -7.14 -17.24
CA GLY A 104 -19.18 -6.42 -16.49
C GLY A 104 -18.64 -5.42 -15.46
N ALA A 105 -17.46 -5.67 -14.91
CA ALA A 105 -16.81 -4.78 -13.95
C ALA A 105 -15.29 -4.80 -14.10
N LEU A 106 -14.67 -3.72 -13.61
CA LEU A 106 -13.21 -3.61 -13.54
C LEU A 106 -12.73 -4.19 -12.20
N HIS A 107 -11.86 -5.18 -12.28
CA HIS A 107 -11.29 -5.87 -11.12
C HIS A 107 -9.84 -5.51 -10.92
N LYS A 108 -9.36 -5.71 -9.69
CA LYS A 108 -7.97 -5.48 -9.32
C LYS A 108 -7.38 -6.67 -8.59
N ILE A 109 -6.19 -7.07 -9.00
CA ILE A 109 -5.33 -7.98 -8.26
C ILE A 109 -4.17 -7.17 -7.69
N PHE A 110 -3.94 -7.34 -6.39
CA PHE A 110 -2.80 -6.77 -5.69
C PHE A 110 -1.65 -7.78 -5.68
N ALA A 111 -0.46 -7.36 -6.11
CA ALA A 111 0.72 -8.21 -6.20
C ALA A 111 1.95 -7.52 -5.63
N HIS A 112 2.80 -8.30 -4.95
CA HIS A 112 4.12 -7.87 -4.51
C HIS A 112 5.19 -8.50 -5.40
N CYS A 113 6.22 -7.72 -5.70
CA CYS A 113 7.41 -8.24 -6.34
C CYS A 113 8.15 -9.23 -5.44
N PRO A 114 8.70 -10.32 -6.01
CA PRO A 114 9.41 -11.33 -5.24
C PRO A 114 10.73 -10.79 -4.70
N ASN A 115 11.24 -11.39 -3.62
CA ASN A 115 12.57 -11.12 -3.06
C ASN A 115 12.86 -9.63 -2.75
N GLY A 116 11.83 -8.85 -2.42
CA GLY A 116 11.99 -7.41 -2.15
C GLY A 116 12.40 -6.59 -3.38
N GLN A 117 12.18 -7.12 -4.59
CA GLN A 117 12.37 -6.38 -5.83
C GLN A 117 11.37 -5.23 -5.97
N TRP A 118 11.65 -4.33 -6.89
CA TRP A 118 10.83 -3.16 -7.17
C TRP A 118 10.11 -3.31 -8.51
N PHE A 119 8.85 -2.89 -8.58
CA PHE A 119 8.10 -2.88 -9.82
C PHE A 119 8.51 -1.66 -10.66
N SER A 120 9.07 -1.92 -11.84
CA SER A 120 9.35 -0.88 -12.82
C SER A 120 8.10 -0.66 -13.68
N PRO A 121 7.47 0.53 -13.64
CA PRO A 121 6.35 0.83 -14.53
C PRO A 121 6.80 0.95 -15.98
N VAL A 122 8.09 1.19 -16.24
CA VAL A 122 8.64 1.34 -17.60
C VAL A 122 8.67 0.00 -18.33
N SER A 123 9.19 -1.03 -17.66
CA SER A 123 9.31 -2.38 -18.22
C SER A 123 8.16 -3.30 -17.83
N SER A 124 7.23 -2.84 -16.97
CA SER A 124 6.16 -3.63 -16.36
C SER A 124 6.67 -4.92 -15.70
N ARG A 125 7.83 -4.86 -15.05
CA ARG A 125 8.52 -6.02 -14.47
C ARG A 125 9.10 -5.70 -13.10
N CYS A 126 9.20 -6.74 -12.27
CA CYS A 126 9.98 -6.68 -11.04
C CYS A 126 11.47 -6.75 -11.37
N SER A 127 12.24 -5.82 -10.81
CA SER A 127 13.69 -5.75 -11.01
C SER A 127 14.37 -5.27 -9.74
N VAL A 128 15.67 -5.57 -9.64
CA VAL A 128 16.54 -5.02 -8.59
C VAL A 128 17.11 -3.65 -8.98
N GLU A 129 16.83 -3.20 -10.21
CA GLU A 129 17.31 -1.93 -10.72
C GLU A 129 16.65 -0.82 -9.92
N GLU A 130 17.49 -0.10 -9.17
CA GLU A 130 17.16 0.96 -8.22
C GLU A 130 16.80 0.43 -6.84
N PHE A 131 17.82 0.32 -6.00
CA PHE A 131 17.72 0.31 -4.55
C PHE A 131 17.03 1.62 -4.10
N LYS A 132 15.72 1.76 -4.30
CA LYS A 132 14.94 2.86 -3.76
C LYS A 132 14.94 2.66 -2.25
N PRO A 133 15.41 3.63 -1.45
CA PRO A 133 15.40 3.47 -0.01
C PRO A 133 13.95 3.17 0.44
N ASN A 134 13.82 2.34 1.46
CA ASN A 134 12.59 2.33 2.26
C ASN A 134 12.67 3.58 3.14
N PRO A 135 11.76 4.56 3.02
CA PRO A 135 10.49 4.50 2.32
C PRO A 135 10.54 4.82 0.81
N CYS A 136 9.67 4.12 0.04
CA CYS A 136 9.51 4.35 -1.39
C CYS A 136 9.32 5.86 -1.68
N PRO A 137 10.15 6.45 -2.56
CA PRO A 137 10.03 7.86 -2.89
C PRO A 137 8.66 8.13 -3.50
N ARG A 138 8.05 9.25 -3.09
CA ARG A 138 6.77 9.70 -3.64
C ARG A 138 6.94 9.94 -5.15
N ASN A 139 6.39 9.06 -5.97
CA ASN A 139 6.51 9.12 -7.44
C ASN A 139 5.46 10.04 -8.08
N PHE A 140 4.81 10.93 -7.31
CA PHE A 140 3.78 11.82 -7.83
C PHE A 140 3.76 13.11 -7.01
N ASN A 141 3.27 14.18 -7.61
CA ASN A 141 3.01 15.44 -6.92
C ASN A 141 1.56 15.86 -7.16
N CYS A 142 0.81 16.05 -6.07
CA CYS A 142 -0.55 16.54 -6.10
C CYS A 142 -0.64 17.80 -5.22
N GLU A 143 -0.99 18.91 -5.85
CA GLU A 143 -1.12 20.22 -5.22
C GLU A 143 -2.59 20.61 -5.05
N TYR A 144 -3.45 20.23 -6.00
CA TYR A 144 -4.89 20.49 -5.95
C TYR A 144 -5.72 19.36 -6.60
N PRO A 145 -7.00 19.19 -6.21
CA PRO A 145 -7.89 18.22 -6.85
C PRO A 145 -8.08 18.50 -8.34
N GLY A 146 -8.08 17.46 -9.17
CA GLY A 146 -8.21 17.56 -10.61
C GLY A 146 -6.92 17.87 -11.36
N GLN A 147 -5.81 18.14 -10.67
CA GLN A 147 -4.50 18.25 -11.31
C GLN A 147 -4.18 16.95 -12.08
N VAL A 148 -3.79 17.09 -13.35
CA VAL A 148 -3.39 15.97 -14.21
C VAL A 148 -1.90 16.04 -14.49
N SER A 149 -1.21 14.90 -14.45
CA SER A 149 0.20 14.84 -14.82
C SER A 149 0.59 13.44 -15.29
N VAL A 150 1.74 13.37 -15.95
CA VAL A 150 2.35 12.13 -16.44
C VAL A 150 2.97 11.36 -15.27
N TRP A 151 2.83 10.03 -15.26
CA TRP A 151 3.54 9.21 -14.28
C TRP A 151 5.05 9.21 -14.55
N PRO A 152 5.91 9.40 -13.55
CA PRO A 152 7.35 9.44 -13.78
C PRO A 152 7.87 8.18 -14.48
N ARG A 153 8.68 8.43 -15.52
CA ARG A 153 9.38 7.42 -16.33
C ARG A 153 8.50 6.50 -17.17
N ASN A 154 7.18 6.55 -17.03
CA ASN A 154 6.25 5.89 -17.94
C ASN A 154 5.20 6.88 -18.46
N ARG A 155 5.41 7.36 -19.69
CA ARG A 155 4.48 8.30 -20.35
C ARG A 155 3.16 7.68 -20.80
N ASN A 156 3.02 6.37 -20.81
CA ASN A 156 1.74 5.69 -21.08
C ASN A 156 0.83 5.68 -19.85
N ILE A 157 1.36 5.91 -18.65
CA ILE A 157 0.59 6.08 -17.42
C ILE A 157 0.51 7.57 -17.09
N TYR A 158 -0.68 8.03 -16.71
CA TYR A 158 -0.91 9.38 -16.18
C TYR A 158 -1.75 9.29 -14.91
N TYR A 159 -1.85 10.37 -14.17
CA TYR A 159 -2.68 10.42 -12.97
C TYR A 159 -3.49 11.71 -12.87
N ILE A 160 -4.64 11.60 -12.22
CA ILE A 160 -5.49 12.73 -11.83
C ILE A 160 -5.52 12.77 -10.30
N CYS A 161 -5.20 13.91 -9.70
CA CYS A 161 -5.21 14.08 -8.27
C CYS A 161 -6.65 14.11 -7.73
N ALA A 162 -6.94 13.23 -6.78
CA ALA A 162 -8.20 13.18 -6.05
C ALA A 162 -7.96 13.51 -4.58
N MET A 163 -9.04 13.85 -3.88
CA MET A 163 -9.02 14.21 -2.46
C MET A 163 -9.82 13.17 -1.66
N ASN A 164 -9.25 12.69 -0.56
CA ASN A 164 -9.95 11.84 0.40
C ASN A 164 -10.77 12.67 1.40
N ASN A 165 -11.59 11.99 2.20
CA ASN A 165 -12.41 12.61 3.25
C ASN A 165 -11.59 13.35 4.32
N ASP A 166 -10.33 12.99 4.52
CA ASP A 166 -9.38 13.64 5.43
C ASP A 166 -8.64 14.82 4.77
N HIS A 167 -9.06 15.21 3.56
CA HIS A 167 -8.44 16.20 2.68
C HIS A 167 -7.03 15.82 2.18
N SER A 168 -6.58 14.58 2.40
CA SER A 168 -5.32 14.10 1.82
C SER A 168 -5.45 13.91 0.31
N LEU A 169 -4.54 14.49 -0.45
CA LEU A 169 -4.47 14.31 -1.91
C LEU A 169 -3.76 13.01 -2.28
N TYR A 170 -4.31 12.29 -3.25
CA TYR A 170 -3.77 11.04 -3.77
C TYR A 170 -3.95 10.94 -5.29
N PRO A 171 -3.08 10.19 -6.00
CA PRO A 171 -3.16 10.06 -7.44
C PRO A 171 -4.11 8.92 -7.81
N LYS A 172 -5.09 9.18 -8.66
CA LYS A 172 -5.82 8.14 -9.41
C LYS A 172 -5.07 7.88 -10.70
N LEU A 173 -4.62 6.64 -10.93
CA LEU A 173 -3.80 6.30 -12.08
C LEU A 173 -4.67 5.81 -13.24
N PHE A 174 -4.28 6.21 -14.44
CA PHE A 174 -4.91 5.87 -15.70
C PHE A 174 -3.84 5.45 -16.71
N ARG A 175 -4.23 4.61 -17.65
CA ARG A 175 -3.35 4.16 -18.72
C ARG A 175 -3.93 4.58 -20.06
N CYS A 176 -3.09 5.16 -20.91
CA CYS A 176 -3.45 5.34 -22.32
C CYS A 176 -3.56 3.95 -22.99
N SER A 177 -4.37 3.87 -24.05
CA SER A 177 -4.42 2.66 -24.88
C SER A 177 -3.03 2.23 -25.36
N ASP A 178 -2.91 0.96 -25.75
CA ASP A 178 -1.63 0.39 -26.18
C ASP A 178 -0.93 1.28 -27.22
N GLU A 179 0.38 1.40 -27.08
CA GLU A 179 1.27 2.24 -27.91
C GLU A 179 1.07 3.76 -27.82
N MET A 180 0.08 4.26 -27.06
CA MET A 180 -0.14 5.70 -26.86
C MET A 180 0.62 6.25 -25.66
N ILE A 181 0.90 7.55 -25.67
CA ILE A 181 1.52 8.29 -24.57
C ILE A 181 0.67 9.50 -24.18
N PHE A 182 0.67 9.84 -22.89
CA PHE A 182 0.06 11.05 -22.38
C PHE A 182 1.01 12.23 -22.58
N ASN A 183 0.56 13.28 -23.29
CA ASN A 183 1.36 14.48 -23.57
C ASN A 183 1.16 15.62 -22.56
N GLY A 184 0.41 15.38 -21.49
CA GLY A 184 0.04 16.40 -20.49
C GLY A 184 -1.41 16.88 -20.61
N ALA A 185 -2.05 16.66 -21.76
CA ALA A 185 -3.46 17.01 -21.99
C ALA A 185 -4.28 15.79 -22.42
N GLU A 186 -3.74 14.96 -23.31
CA GLU A 186 -4.45 13.82 -23.88
C GLU A 186 -3.50 12.65 -24.18
N CYS A 187 -4.08 11.48 -24.40
CA CYS A 187 -3.37 10.33 -24.95
C CYS A 187 -3.21 10.53 -26.46
N VAL A 188 -1.97 10.56 -26.92
CA VAL A 188 -1.61 10.68 -28.34
C VAL A 188 -0.77 9.49 -28.78
N LYS A 189 -0.84 9.14 -30.07
CA LYS A 189 0.17 8.27 -30.66
C LYS A 189 1.51 9.01 -30.66
N PRO A 190 2.61 8.41 -30.16
CA PRO A 190 3.92 9.02 -30.26
C PRO A 190 4.23 9.25 -31.74
N ARG A 191 4.76 10.43 -32.07
CA ARG A 191 5.26 10.68 -33.43
C ARG A 191 6.49 9.80 -33.62
N CYS A 192 6.48 8.95 -34.64
CA CYS A 192 7.69 8.30 -35.10
C CYS A 192 8.64 9.40 -35.56
N GLU A 193 9.74 9.62 -34.84
CA GLU A 193 10.87 10.37 -35.38
C GLU A 193 11.57 9.42 -36.36
N CYS A 194 11.39 9.71 -37.65
CA CYS A 194 12.07 9.02 -38.76
C CYS A 194 13.55 9.42 -38.84
#